data_AF-X5X3C5-F1
#
_entry.id   AF-X5X3C5-F1
#
_cell.length_a   1.000
_cell.length_b   1.000
_cell.length_c   1.000
_cell.angle_alpha   90.00
_cell.angle_beta   90.00
_cell.angle_gamma   90.00
#
_symmetry.space_group_name_H-M   'P 1'
#
loop_
_entity.id
_entity.type
_entity.pdbx_description
1 polymer ?
#
loop_
_entity_poly.entity_id
_entity_poly.type
_entity_poly.pdbx_seq_one_letter_code
_entity_poly.pdbx_strand_id
1 'polypeptide(L)'
;MTDGGHMVDEEHRRERRQRVLKGASIISGITNSEISCTIRNQNSGGAELKVPVESRVPERFVLYVPTDGVAYQAVLRWRRNDRIGVQFIGTLPKPRLHYG
;
A
#
# COMPACT_ATOMS: atom_id res chain seq x y z
N MET A 1 -19.16 -26.23 35.71
CA MET A 1 -17.70 -26.33 35.55
C MET A 1 -17.44 -27.14 34.28
N THR A 2 -16.69 -26.71 33.26
CA THR A 2 -15.69 -25.64 33.16
C THR A 2 -15.60 -25.19 31.70
N ASP A 3 -15.35 -23.90 31.56
CA ASP A 3 -14.82 -23.15 30.41
C ASP A 3 -13.73 -23.89 29.61
N GLY A 4 -13.69 -23.69 28.30
CA GLY A 4 -12.71 -24.36 27.43
C GLY A 4 -12.61 -23.81 26.01
N GLY A 5 -12.31 -22.51 25.89
CA GLY A 5 -11.40 -22.06 24.83
C GLY A 5 -11.98 -21.71 23.48
N HIS A 6 -12.56 -20.50 23.39
CA HIS A 6 -12.56 -19.71 22.18
C HIS A 6 -11.11 -19.26 21.87
N MET A 7 -10.41 -19.88 20.92
CA MET A 7 -9.25 -19.27 20.26
C MET A 7 -9.23 -19.59 18.77
N VAL A 8 -9.80 -18.62 18.05
CA VAL A 8 -9.84 -18.43 16.61
C VAL A 8 -8.47 -18.61 15.93
N ASP A 9 -8.52 -19.34 14.82
CA ASP A 9 -7.65 -19.31 13.65
C ASP A 9 -6.31 -18.57 13.80
N GLU A 10 -5.30 -19.32 14.23
CA GLU A 10 -3.88 -18.98 14.10
C GLU A 10 -3.39 -19.13 12.63
N GLU A 11 -4.29 -19.26 11.65
CA GLU A 11 -3.99 -19.54 10.25
C GLU A 11 -3.81 -18.27 9.39
N HIS A 12 -4.26 -17.10 9.87
CA HIS A 12 -4.32 -15.88 9.04
C HIS A 12 -3.17 -14.87 9.25
N ARG A 13 -2.25 -15.09 10.20
CA ARG A 13 -1.23 -14.08 10.55
C ARG A 13 0.03 -14.12 9.69
N ARG A 14 0.21 -15.17 8.87
CA ARG A 14 1.23 -15.22 7.82
C ARG A 14 0.59 -14.93 6.48
N GLU A 15 -0.03 -13.76 6.36
CA GLU A 15 -0.52 -13.28 5.08
C GLU A 15 0.57 -13.43 4.03
N ARG A 16 0.25 -14.30 3.07
CA ARG A 16 1.05 -14.65 1.90
C ARG A 16 1.60 -13.36 1.32
N ARG A 17 2.89 -13.09 1.54
CA ARG A 17 3.63 -12.03 0.86
C ARG A 17 3.66 -12.39 -0.62
N GLN A 18 2.59 -12.06 -1.35
CA GLN A 18 2.54 -12.23 -2.78
C GLN A 18 3.60 -11.28 -3.37
N ARG A 19 4.70 -11.85 -3.86
CA ARG A 19 5.69 -11.14 -4.68
C ARG A 19 5.02 -10.80 -6.00
N VAL A 20 4.34 -9.67 -6.06
CA VAL A 20 3.65 -9.19 -7.25
C VAL A 20 4.34 -7.92 -7.71
N LEU A 21 4.85 -7.91 -8.94
CA LEU A 21 5.26 -6.69 -9.61
C LEU A 21 3.99 -5.97 -10.09
N LYS A 22 3.23 -5.37 -9.16
CA LYS A 22 2.08 -4.54 -9.53
C LYS A 22 2.59 -3.14 -9.83
N GLY A 23 2.27 -2.63 -11.02
CA GLY A 23 2.31 -1.19 -11.26
C GLY A 23 1.33 -0.51 -10.32
N ALA A 24 1.74 0.59 -9.71
CA ALA A 24 0.91 1.39 -8.82
C ALA A 24 1.27 2.88 -8.98
N SER A 25 0.33 3.76 -8.67
CA SER A 25 0.54 5.21 -8.69
C SER A 25 0.41 5.76 -7.28
N ILE A 26 1.40 6.53 -6.85
CA ILE A 26 1.27 7.39 -5.67
C ILE A 26 0.62 8.69 -6.12
N ILE A 27 -0.55 8.99 -5.57
CA ILE A 27 -1.36 10.17 -5.84
C ILE A 27 -1.21 11.12 -4.67
N SER A 28 -0.75 12.34 -4.96
CA SER A 28 -0.74 13.46 -4.02
C SER A 28 -1.82 14.48 -4.41
N GLY A 29 -2.79 14.71 -3.52
CA GLY A 29 -3.96 15.56 -3.78
C GLY A 29 -3.68 17.05 -4.00
N ILE A 30 -2.43 17.50 -3.86
CA ILE A 30 -2.07 18.93 -3.94
C ILE A 30 -1.66 19.35 -5.37
N THR A 31 -1.10 18.44 -6.18
CA THR A 31 -0.44 18.83 -7.45
C THR A 31 -0.81 18.00 -8.67
N ASN A 32 -1.81 17.11 -8.60
CA ASN A 32 -2.09 16.13 -9.67
C ASN A 32 -0.84 15.35 -10.12
N SER A 33 0.20 15.29 -9.28
CA SER A 33 1.43 14.59 -9.60
C SER A 33 1.26 13.14 -9.20
N GLU A 34 1.27 12.27 -10.20
CA GLU A 34 1.39 10.84 -9.99
C GLU A 34 2.86 10.42 -10.03
N ILE A 35 3.26 9.63 -9.04
CA ILE A 35 4.56 8.97 -9.04
C ILE A 35 4.32 7.50 -9.36
N SER A 36 4.74 7.08 -10.55
CA SER A 36 4.75 5.68 -10.94
C SER A 36 5.66 4.88 -10.02
N CYS A 37 5.15 3.77 -9.50
CA CYS A 37 5.88 2.90 -8.60
C CYS A 37 5.52 1.43 -8.83
N THR A 38 6.33 0.55 -8.25
CA THR A 38 6.09 -0.90 -8.29
C THR A 38 5.97 -1.43 -6.89
N ILE A 39 4.89 -2.15 -6.60
CA ILE A 39 4.78 -2.92 -5.35
C ILE A 39 5.77 -4.07 -5.43
N ARG A 40 6.60 -4.26 -4.39
CA ARG A 40 7.54 -5.38 -4.30
C ARG A 40 7.05 -6.47 -3.36
N ASN A 41 6.41 -6.06 -2.28
CA ASN A 41 5.72 -6.92 -1.34
C ASN A 41 4.55 -6.15 -0.73
N GLN A 42 3.50 -6.88 -0.35
CA GLN A 42 2.27 -6.32 0.21
C GLN A 42 1.71 -7.31 1.25
N ASN A 43 1.11 -6.77 2.30
CA ASN A 43 0.26 -7.45 3.27
C ASN A 43 -0.91 -6.51 3.67
N SER A 44 -1.80 -6.94 4.55
CA SER A 44 -2.94 -6.11 5.02
C SER A 44 -2.51 -4.81 5.69
N GLY A 45 -1.35 -4.80 6.35
CA GLY A 45 -0.81 -3.63 7.04
C GLY A 45 0.03 -2.70 6.18
N GLY A 46 0.50 -3.10 5.00
CA GLY A 46 1.40 -2.23 4.24
C GLY A 46 2.09 -2.88 3.06
N ALA A 47 3.03 -2.14 2.50
CA ALA A 47 3.79 -2.56 1.34
C ALA A 47 5.20 -1.98 1.30
N GLU A 48 6.09 -2.67 0.59
CA GLU A 48 7.33 -2.11 0.07
C GLU A 48 7.10 -1.69 -1.38
N LEU A 49 7.41 -0.43 -1.68
CA LEU A 49 7.32 0.14 -3.03
C LEU A 49 8.72 0.44 -3.55
N LYS A 50 8.90 0.23 -4.86
CA LYS A 50 10.02 0.78 -5.63
C LYS A 50 9.54 2.04 -6.36
N VAL A 51 10.22 3.16 -6.12
CA VAL A 51 9.92 4.49 -6.65
C VAL A 51 11.18 5.06 -7.32
N PRO A 52 11.06 6.01 -8.28
CA PRO A 52 12.22 6.73 -8.78
C PRO A 52 12.98 7.43 -7.63
N VAL A 53 14.31 7.41 -7.68
CA VAL A 53 15.17 7.91 -6.57
C VAL A 53 14.94 9.40 -6.30
N GLU A 54 14.64 10.18 -7.33
CA GLU A 54 14.34 11.61 -7.27
C GLU A 54 12.90 11.94 -6.85
N SER A 55 12.03 10.94 -6.72
CA SER A 55 10.63 11.17 -6.35
C SER A 55 10.48 11.64 -4.91
N ARG A 56 9.90 12.83 -4.74
CA ARG A 56 9.50 13.39 -3.45
C ARG A 56 8.15 12.83 -3.02
N VAL A 57 8.20 11.72 -2.30
CA VAL A 57 7.00 11.05 -1.78
C VAL A 57 6.58 11.73 -0.47
N PRO A 58 5.34 12.24 -0.36
CA PRO A 58 4.82 12.83 0.89
C PRO A 58 4.78 11.80 2.03
N GLU A 59 4.68 12.28 3.28
CA GLU A 59 4.47 11.38 4.43
C GLU A 59 3.14 10.63 4.32
N ARG A 60 2.08 11.28 3.82
CA ARG A 60 0.75 10.68 3.64
C ARG A 60 0.29 10.85 2.21
N PHE A 61 -0.16 9.77 1.61
CA PHE A 61 -0.57 9.75 0.21
C PHE A 61 -1.57 8.64 -0.07
N VAL A 62 -2.13 8.64 -1.28
CA VAL A 62 -2.96 7.56 -1.77
C VAL A 62 -2.15 6.70 -2.73
N LEU A 63 -2.08 5.39 -2.49
CA LEU A 63 -1.50 4.41 -3.39
C LEU A 63 -2.61 3.73 -4.18
N TYR A 64 -2.72 4.02 -5.46
CA TYR A 64 -3.68 3.34 -6.34
C TYR A 64 -3.03 2.11 -6.98
N VAL A 65 -3.72 0.97 -6.90
CA VAL A 65 -3.26 -0.31 -7.43
C VAL A 65 -4.27 -0.78 -8.48
N PRO A 66 -4.02 -0.51 -9.78
CA PRO A 66 -4.97 -0.80 -10.84
C PRO A 66 -5.42 -2.26 -10.90
N THR A 67 -4.52 -3.21 -10.64
CA THR A 67 -4.85 -4.65 -10.66
C THR A 67 -5.84 -5.05 -9.58
N ASP A 68 -5.86 -4.31 -8.47
CA ASP A 68 -6.72 -4.59 -7.33
C ASP A 68 -8.00 -3.76 -7.38
N GLY A 69 -8.06 -2.75 -8.25
CA GLY A 69 -9.17 -1.79 -8.31
C GLY A 69 -9.34 -0.95 -7.04
N VAL A 70 -8.33 -0.95 -6.15
CA VAL A 70 -8.38 -0.33 -4.82
C VAL A 70 -7.34 0.77 -4.70
N ALA A 71 -7.69 1.81 -3.94
CA ALA A 71 -6.76 2.83 -3.49
C ALA A 71 -6.52 2.69 -1.98
N TYR A 72 -5.26 2.69 -1.57
CA TYR A 72 -4.86 2.62 -0.16
C TYR A 72 -4.44 4.00 0.32
N GLN A 73 -5.00 4.46 1.45
CA GLN A 73 -4.38 5.54 2.20
C GLN A 73 -3.15 4.99 2.89
N ALA A 74 -2.00 5.61 2.64
CA ALA A 74 -0.71 5.09 3.05
C ALA A 74 0.12 6.18 3.76
N VAL A 75 0.91 5.74 4.74
CA VAL A 75 1.88 6.56 5.46
C VAL A 75 3.28 6.02 5.19
N LEU A 76 4.19 6.89 4.73
CA LEU A 76 5.61 6.58 4.58
C LEU A 76 6.22 6.27 5.96
N ARG A 77 6.80 5.07 6.11
CA ARG A 77 7.44 4.64 7.36
C ARG A 77 8.96 4.67 7.28
N TRP A 78 9.51 4.38 6.11
CA TRP A 78 10.95 4.44 5.86
C TRP A 78 11.24 4.63 4.38
N ARG A 79 12.42 5.18 4.08
CA ARG A 79 12.99 5.26 2.73
C ARG A 79 14.43 4.77 2.75
N ARG A 80 14.79 3.96 1.75
CA ARG A 80 16.16 3.50 1.45
C ARG A 80 16.35 3.51 -0.06
N ASN A 81 17.06 4.51 -0.58
CA ASN A 81 17.30 4.70 -2.03
C ASN A 81 15.99 4.78 -2.84
N ASP A 82 15.81 3.87 -3.79
CA ASP A 82 14.64 3.70 -4.65
C ASP A 82 13.51 2.93 -3.96
N ARG A 83 13.65 2.59 -2.67
CA ARG A 83 12.65 1.82 -1.93
C ARG A 83 12.05 2.59 -0.78
N ILE A 84 10.76 2.41 -0.59
CA ILE A 84 10.02 2.93 0.55
C ILE A 84 9.16 1.85 1.16
N GLY A 85 9.03 1.88 2.47
CA GLY A 85 8.03 1.11 3.19
C GLY A 85 6.88 1.99 3.62
N VAL A 86 5.67 1.48 3.43
CA VAL A 86 4.44 2.21 3.71
C VAL A 86 3.54 1.38 4.61
N GLN A 87 2.82 2.07 5.49
CA GLN A 87 1.76 1.51 6.32
C GLN A 87 0.42 1.89 5.70
N PHE A 88 -0.46 0.92 5.48
CA PHE A 88 -1.85 1.19 5.11
C PHE A 88 -2.62 1.62 6.36
N ILE A 89 -3.35 2.72 6.22
CA ILE A 89 -4.20 3.29 7.29
C ILE A 89 -5.68 3.30 6.92
N GLY A 90 -6.01 2.92 5.68
CA GLY A 90 -7.37 2.85 5.18
C GLY A 90 -7.39 2.50 3.70
N THR A 91 -8.57 2.16 3.20
CA THR A 91 -8.84 1.99 1.77
C THR A 91 -9.90 2.98 1.33
N LEU A 92 -9.82 3.37 0.07
CA LEU A 92 -10.81 4.20 -0.60
C LEU A 92 -11.29 3.45 -1.84
N PRO A 93 -12.56 3.65 -2.25
CA PRO A 93 -12.99 3.23 -3.57
C PRO A 93 -12.09 3.88 -4.63
N LYS A 94 -11.98 3.24 -5.80
CA LYS A 94 -11.20 3.77 -6.92
C LYS A 94 -11.51 5.27 -7.08
N PRO A 95 -10.50 6.15 -6.98
CA PRO A 95 -10.75 7.58 -7.11
C PRO A 95 -11.39 7.83 -8.47
N ARG A 96 -12.52 8.54 -8.50
CA ARG A 96 -13.22 8.95 -9.74
C ARG A 96 -12.45 10.01 -10.54
N LEU A 97 -11.20 10.26 -10.19
CA LEU A 97 -10.35 11.23 -10.86
C LEU A 97 -10.09 10.73 -12.27
N HIS A 98 -10.63 11.45 -13.26
CA HIS A 98 -10.19 11.40 -14.66
C HIS A 98 -8.76 11.95 -14.65
N TYR A 99 -7.79 11.08 -14.43
CA TYR A 99 -6.42 11.35 -14.83
C TYR A 99 -6.42 11.22 -16.35
N GLY A 100 -6.23 12.36 -17.02
CA GLY A 100 -6.49 12.56 -18.45
C GLY A 100 -5.78 11.59 -19.38
#